data_AF-A0A7T5EM03-F1
#
_entry.id   AF-A0A7T5EM03-F1
#
_cell.length_a   1.000
_cell.length_b   1.000
_cell.length_c   1.000
_cell.angle_alpha   90.00
_cell.angle_beta   90.00
_cell.angle_gamma   90.00
#
_symmetry.space_group_name_H-M   'P 1'
#
loop_
_entity.id
_entity.type
_entity.pdbx_description
1 polymer ?
#
loop_
_entity_poly.entity_id
_entity_poly.type
_entity_poly.pdbx_seq_one_letter_code
_entity_poly.pdbx_strand_id
1 'polypeptide(L)'
;MEDFLDGYEKITIGDILKRHRERKNFSLLQLAEKAGVQEEMLRKWEQGDTGGLGIGALSAIAKVLGIPTQNLVEPYIEREENIESLRELLQETFSLSSQALLAKVVHKLLHSPSADRGQIAAHLYKLAGTLADNDTRITLYTSIIHFARETEDRQLLAKSKLQLYMLQRLDLRRLEETYKDGEEILHDLTYLTHEEASAHYFRMSLHAFALRKYETSIEWCQAGLARETADTELRARAYLGMINSYYYLGDMDAVERHLDQFESFSHDFVQDAAMMTRASVKVQRKEYDEAIPLLTKLLHQLGQEYKIHALNDLLEVYLHTGDLGKIAFYLQKEAELLPRHPKTPYKFLSLGIYYRQKAAYQTQIGLIDESMESYVNSLRAYGAINAQEEIISCMNEIFSFLAKNSISMDLKYVVKLNEVHSNIRIIDGLKKKLHDLVKQKGFGDPSVVELSQQLDNYIVLAQRIK
;
A
#
# COMPACT_ATOMS: atom_id res chain seq x y z
N MET A 1 55.18 25.79 5.93
CA MET A 1 54.61 24.58 6.55
C MET A 1 53.37 24.22 5.76
N GLU A 2 53.59 23.95 4.48
CA GLU A 2 52.81 22.99 3.70
C GLU A 2 53.54 21.65 3.87
N ASP A 3 52.85 20.56 3.53
CA ASP A 3 53.24 19.15 3.71
C ASP A 3 52.99 18.57 5.09
N PHE A 4 51.77 18.09 5.31
CA PHE A 4 51.45 16.82 5.97
C PHE A 4 49.94 16.68 5.91
N LEU A 5 49.41 16.01 4.88
CA LEU A 5 48.12 15.28 4.85
C LEU A 5 47.79 14.88 3.39
N ASP A 6 48.61 14.01 2.79
CA ASP A 6 48.21 13.28 1.59
C ASP A 6 48.90 11.91 1.60
N GLY A 7 48.15 10.82 1.85
CA GLY A 7 48.78 9.49 2.01
C GLY A 7 47.96 8.42 2.72
N TYR A 8 46.66 8.32 2.48
CA TYR A 8 45.96 7.04 2.62
C TYR A 8 45.58 6.57 1.22
N GLU A 9 46.33 5.64 0.65
CA GLU A 9 45.94 4.94 -0.58
C GLU A 9 44.54 4.35 -0.40
N LYS A 10 43.57 4.85 -1.18
CA LYS A 10 42.17 4.39 -1.14
C LYS A 10 42.08 2.96 -1.71
N ILE A 11 42.10 1.94 -0.83
CA ILE A 11 41.92 0.50 -1.15
C ILE A 11 40.89 0.29 -2.26
N THR A 12 41.29 -0.18 -3.44
CA THR A 12 40.42 -0.42 -4.60
C THR A 12 39.61 -1.71 -4.45
N ILE A 13 38.57 -1.89 -5.27
CA ILE A 13 37.88 -3.18 -5.30
C ILE A 13 38.80 -4.31 -5.75
N GLY A 14 39.75 -4.02 -6.64
CA GLY A 14 40.80 -4.96 -7.03
C GLY A 14 41.64 -5.41 -5.83
N ASP A 15 41.99 -4.48 -4.92
CA ASP A 15 42.70 -4.79 -3.68
C ASP A 15 41.87 -5.68 -2.74
N ILE A 16 40.57 -5.44 -2.63
CA ILE A 16 39.67 -6.26 -1.81
C ILE A 16 39.61 -7.67 -2.40
N LEU A 17 39.34 -7.80 -3.70
CA LEU A 17 39.26 -9.08 -4.39
C LEU A 17 40.55 -9.88 -4.23
N LYS A 18 41.69 -9.26 -4.53
CA LYS A 18 43.01 -9.88 -4.43
C LYS A 18 43.32 -10.36 -3.02
N ARG A 19 43.14 -9.50 -2.01
CA ARG A 19 43.39 -9.85 -0.59
C ARG A 19 42.53 -11.03 -0.14
N HIS A 20 41.26 -11.06 -0.50
CA HIS A 20 40.37 -12.14 -0.09
C HIS A 20 40.63 -13.45 -0.85
N ARG A 21 40.96 -13.37 -2.15
CA ARG A 21 41.39 -14.54 -2.94
C ARG A 21 42.65 -15.17 -2.35
N GLU A 22 43.66 -14.35 -2.04
CA GLU A 22 44.92 -14.79 -1.46
C GLU A 22 44.73 -15.38 -0.06
N ARG A 23 43.89 -14.78 0.79
CA ARG A 23 43.53 -15.35 2.12
C ARG A 23 42.86 -16.72 2.04
N LYS A 24 42.15 -17.01 0.96
CA LYS A 24 41.52 -18.32 0.69
C LYS A 24 42.45 -19.29 -0.05
N ASN A 25 43.69 -18.90 -0.35
CA ASN A 25 44.66 -19.65 -1.14
C ASN A 25 44.15 -20.07 -2.53
N PHE A 26 43.30 -19.24 -3.16
CA PHE A 26 42.82 -19.51 -4.52
C PHE A 26 43.76 -18.90 -5.57
N SER A 27 44.04 -19.66 -6.62
CA SER A 27 44.57 -19.09 -7.88
C SER A 27 43.48 -18.28 -8.59
N LEU A 28 43.88 -17.41 -9.52
CA LEU A 28 42.94 -16.67 -10.37
C LEU A 28 41.99 -17.63 -11.12
N LEU A 29 42.55 -18.68 -11.73
CA LEU A 29 41.78 -19.71 -12.44
C LEU A 29 40.77 -20.40 -11.51
N GLN A 30 41.19 -20.80 -10.31
CA GLN A 30 40.30 -21.48 -9.36
C GLN A 30 39.14 -20.60 -8.91
N LEU A 31 39.38 -19.30 -8.69
CA LEU A 31 38.31 -18.38 -8.33
C LEU A 31 37.37 -18.13 -9.52
N ALA A 32 37.93 -17.92 -10.71
CA ALA A 32 37.18 -17.71 -11.95
C ALA A 32 36.24 -18.89 -12.26
N GLU A 33 36.76 -20.12 -12.23
CA GLU A 33 35.97 -21.34 -12.44
C GLU A 33 34.86 -21.51 -11.40
N LYS A 34 35.16 -21.26 -10.11
CA LYS A 34 34.18 -21.39 -9.02
C LYS A 34 33.10 -20.31 -9.06
N ALA A 35 33.43 -19.10 -9.52
CA ALA A 35 32.52 -17.97 -9.59
C ALA A 35 31.79 -17.87 -10.95
N GLY A 36 32.17 -18.68 -11.94
CA GLY A 36 31.59 -18.65 -13.28
C GLY A 36 31.95 -17.39 -14.08
N VAL A 37 33.14 -16.83 -13.85
CA VAL A 37 33.65 -15.64 -14.55
C VAL A 37 34.89 -16.00 -15.35
N GLN A 38 35.26 -15.18 -16.35
CA GLN A 38 36.49 -15.41 -17.12
C GLN A 38 37.73 -15.01 -16.32
N GLU A 39 38.79 -15.85 -16.33
CA GLU A 39 40.04 -15.57 -15.63
C GLU A 39 40.67 -14.23 -16.07
N GLU A 40 40.61 -13.93 -17.37
CA GLU A 40 41.14 -12.67 -17.91
C GLU A 40 40.41 -11.45 -17.34
N MET A 41 39.08 -11.52 -17.21
CA MET A 41 38.28 -10.46 -16.61
C MET A 41 38.61 -10.29 -15.12
N LEU A 42 38.71 -11.40 -14.38
CA LEU A 42 39.09 -11.35 -12.97
C LEU A 42 40.48 -10.74 -12.76
N ARG A 43 41.43 -11.03 -13.65
CA ARG A 43 42.77 -10.42 -13.64
C ARG A 43 42.72 -8.91 -13.87
N LYS A 44 41.91 -8.45 -14.84
CA LYS A 44 41.69 -7.02 -15.11
C LYS A 44 41.06 -6.32 -13.90
N TRP A 45 40.05 -6.93 -13.29
CA TRP A 45 39.38 -6.40 -12.10
C TRP A 45 40.33 -6.28 -10.90
N GLU A 46 41.19 -7.27 -10.64
CA GLU A 46 42.22 -7.19 -9.59
C GLU A 46 43.29 -6.12 -9.86
N GLN A 47 43.47 -5.73 -11.12
CA GLN A 47 44.39 -4.66 -11.54
C GLN A 47 43.73 -3.28 -11.59
N GLY A 48 42.44 -3.18 -11.28
CA GLY A 48 41.68 -1.93 -11.21
C GLY A 48 40.93 -1.55 -12.48
N ASP A 49 41.07 -2.30 -13.57
CA ASP A 49 40.20 -2.16 -14.73
C ASP A 49 38.86 -2.83 -14.41
N THR A 50 37.85 -2.01 -14.11
CA THR A 50 36.50 -2.46 -13.72
C THR A 50 35.51 -2.49 -14.88
N GLY A 51 35.98 -2.33 -16.12
CA GLY A 51 35.13 -2.43 -17.30
C GLY A 51 34.34 -3.74 -17.35
N GLY A 52 33.02 -3.64 -17.55
CA GLY A 52 32.12 -4.80 -17.63
C GLY A 52 31.96 -5.60 -16.32
N LEU A 53 32.34 -5.02 -15.17
CA LEU A 53 32.12 -5.63 -13.86
C LEU A 53 30.66 -5.42 -13.43
N GLY A 54 29.86 -6.49 -13.48
CA GLY A 54 28.47 -6.48 -13.04
C GLY A 54 28.27 -6.83 -11.56
N ILE A 55 27.11 -6.47 -11.00
CA ILE A 55 26.67 -6.88 -9.65
C ILE A 55 26.56 -8.40 -9.56
N GLY A 56 26.08 -9.06 -10.62
CA GLY A 56 25.99 -10.52 -10.69
C GLY A 56 27.35 -11.21 -10.53
N ALA A 57 28.37 -10.72 -11.23
CA ALA A 57 29.73 -11.24 -11.15
C ALA A 57 30.33 -11.00 -9.74
N LEU A 58 30.16 -9.80 -9.18
CA LEU A 58 30.59 -9.49 -7.82
C LEU A 58 29.91 -10.36 -6.78
N SER A 59 28.61 -10.63 -6.94
CA SER A 59 27.84 -11.50 -6.04
C SER A 59 28.33 -12.95 -6.09
N ALA A 60 28.63 -13.46 -7.28
CA ALA A 60 29.18 -14.80 -7.47
C ALA A 60 30.57 -14.94 -6.82
N ILE A 61 31.45 -13.95 -7.04
CA ILE A 61 32.78 -13.93 -6.45
C ILE A 61 32.69 -13.81 -4.91
N ALA A 62 31.85 -12.92 -4.39
CA ALA A 62 31.64 -12.73 -2.95
C ALA A 62 31.24 -14.05 -2.28
N LYS A 63 30.31 -14.79 -2.88
CA LYS A 63 29.85 -16.09 -2.40
C LYS A 63 30.98 -17.11 -2.32
N VAL A 64 31.83 -17.20 -3.35
CA VAL A 64 32.97 -18.14 -3.37
C VAL A 64 34.04 -17.76 -2.34
N LEU A 65 34.28 -16.46 -2.17
CA LEU A 65 35.23 -15.94 -1.19
C LEU A 65 34.69 -15.96 0.25
N GLY A 66 33.39 -16.22 0.44
CA GLY A 66 32.72 -16.21 1.74
C GLY A 66 32.63 -14.81 2.35
N ILE A 67 32.48 -13.79 1.51
CA ILE A 67 32.35 -12.39 1.91
C ILE A 67 30.88 -11.99 1.72
N PRO A 68 30.30 -11.17 2.62
CA PRO A 68 29.01 -10.54 2.34
C PRO A 68 29.06 -9.78 1.01
N THR A 69 28.09 -10.04 0.12
CA THR A 69 28.01 -9.43 -1.21
C THR A 69 28.07 -7.90 -1.15
N GLN A 70 27.44 -7.29 -0.15
CA GLN A 70 27.43 -5.83 0.08
C GLN A 70 28.84 -5.26 0.22
N ASN A 71 29.76 -5.98 0.87
CA ASN A 71 31.13 -5.51 1.10
C ASN A 71 31.96 -5.42 -0.20
N LEU A 72 31.49 -6.03 -1.30
CA LEU A 72 32.10 -5.92 -2.62
C LEU A 72 31.29 -4.99 -3.53
N VAL A 73 29.98 -5.11 -3.53
CA VAL A 73 29.10 -4.35 -4.45
C VAL A 73 29.03 -2.87 -4.08
N GLU A 74 28.98 -2.53 -2.80
CA GLU A 74 28.83 -1.12 -2.39
C GLU A 74 30.06 -0.27 -2.70
N PRO A 75 31.31 -0.71 -2.35
CA PRO A 75 32.50 0.07 -2.71
C PRO A 75 32.71 0.21 -4.21
N TYR A 76 32.20 -0.73 -5.00
CA TYR A 76 32.20 -0.64 -6.46
C TYR A 76 31.29 0.49 -6.95
N ILE A 77 30.02 0.47 -6.54
CA ILE A 77 29.03 1.49 -6.92
C ILE A 77 29.50 2.89 -6.50
N GLU A 78 30.07 3.02 -5.30
CA GLU A 78 30.57 4.31 -4.79
C GLU A 78 31.68 4.92 -5.64
N ARG A 79 32.48 4.09 -6.33
CA ARG A 79 33.64 4.51 -7.12
C ARG A 79 33.38 4.58 -8.62
N GLU A 80 32.34 3.93 -9.11
CA GLU A 80 32.01 3.97 -10.53
C GLU A 80 31.55 5.38 -10.96
N GLU A 81 32.19 5.96 -11.97
CA GLU A 81 31.89 7.29 -12.50
C GLU A 81 31.33 7.23 -13.93
N ASN A 82 31.51 6.11 -14.62
CA ASN A 82 31.00 5.89 -15.96
C ASN A 82 29.47 5.71 -15.91
N ILE A 83 28.77 6.60 -16.60
CA ILE A 83 27.30 6.63 -16.62
C ILE A 83 26.72 5.38 -17.29
N GLU A 84 27.35 4.87 -18.35
CA GLU A 84 26.87 3.65 -19.02
C GLU A 84 27.05 2.43 -18.11
N SER A 85 28.19 2.31 -17.41
CA SER A 85 28.35 1.29 -16.36
C SER A 85 27.27 1.41 -15.29
N LEU A 86 27.02 2.62 -14.76
CA LEU A 86 25.98 2.83 -13.75
C LEU A 86 24.57 2.51 -14.27
N ARG A 87 24.29 2.73 -15.56
CA ARG A 87 23.02 2.34 -16.20
C ARG A 87 22.89 0.82 -16.32
N GLU A 88 23.96 0.12 -16.65
CA GLU A 88 23.98 -1.34 -16.64
C GLU A 88 23.73 -1.89 -15.23
N LEU A 89 24.39 -1.32 -14.21
CA LEU A 89 24.17 -1.68 -12.81
C LEU A 89 22.72 -1.42 -12.37
N LEU A 90 22.10 -0.34 -12.83
CA LEU A 90 20.70 -0.06 -12.56
C LEU A 90 19.81 -1.19 -13.09
N GLN A 91 20.03 -1.67 -14.31
CA GLN A 91 19.28 -2.79 -14.88
C GLN A 91 19.50 -4.09 -14.10
N GLU A 92 20.73 -4.36 -13.65
CA GLU A 92 21.02 -5.52 -12.80
C GLU A 92 20.29 -5.47 -11.46
N THR A 93 20.15 -4.28 -10.84
CA THR A 93 19.42 -4.16 -9.57
C THR A 93 17.94 -4.53 -9.68
N PHE A 94 17.31 -4.31 -10.85
CA PHE A 94 15.92 -4.76 -11.09
C PHE A 94 15.81 -6.28 -11.07
N SER A 95 16.79 -6.99 -11.65
CA SER A 95 16.80 -8.45 -11.66
C SER A 95 17.08 -9.06 -10.28
N LEU A 96 17.83 -8.35 -9.45
CA LEU A 96 18.17 -8.78 -8.09
C LEU A 96 17.09 -8.45 -7.04
N SER A 97 16.07 -7.66 -7.40
CA SER A 97 15.01 -7.22 -6.48
C SER A 97 15.54 -6.58 -5.18
N SER A 98 16.72 -5.95 -5.24
CA SER A 98 17.38 -5.34 -4.07
C SER A 98 17.16 -3.84 -4.05
N GLN A 99 16.20 -3.39 -3.24
CA GLN A 99 15.85 -1.96 -3.12
C GLN A 99 16.99 -1.11 -2.56
N ALA A 100 17.81 -1.67 -1.66
CA ALA A 100 18.96 -0.98 -1.08
C ALA A 100 20.06 -0.70 -2.13
N LEU A 101 20.39 -1.69 -2.96
CA LEU A 101 21.37 -1.52 -4.03
C LEU A 101 20.84 -0.59 -5.12
N LEU A 102 19.57 -0.74 -5.49
CA LEU A 102 18.89 0.17 -6.41
C LEU A 102 19.03 1.63 -5.97
N ALA A 103 18.70 1.93 -4.71
CA ALA A 103 18.81 3.28 -4.16
C ALA A 103 20.24 3.85 -4.26
N LYS A 104 21.26 3.01 -4.02
CA LYS A 104 22.69 3.41 -4.11
C LYS A 104 23.10 3.70 -5.55
N VAL A 105 22.74 2.84 -6.50
CA VAL A 105 23.05 3.05 -7.93
C VAL A 105 22.35 4.31 -8.44
N VAL A 106 21.07 4.49 -8.10
CA VAL A 106 20.29 5.68 -8.49
C VAL A 106 20.90 6.96 -7.90
N HIS A 107 21.27 6.95 -6.62
CA HIS A 107 21.95 8.07 -6.00
C HIS A 107 23.24 8.42 -6.74
N LYS A 108 24.06 7.41 -7.09
CA LYS A 108 25.32 7.64 -7.82
C LYS A 108 25.08 8.19 -9.23
N LEU A 109 24.08 7.68 -9.95
CA LEU A 109 23.66 8.19 -11.27
C LEU A 109 23.28 9.67 -11.20
N LEU A 110 22.41 10.04 -10.25
CA LEU A 110 21.91 11.41 -10.08
C LEU A 110 23.02 12.42 -9.71
N HIS A 111 24.08 11.94 -9.05
CA HIS A 111 25.21 12.76 -8.61
C HIS A 111 26.43 12.68 -9.52
N SER A 112 26.34 11.98 -10.66
CA SER A 112 27.47 11.87 -11.59
C SER A 112 27.86 13.25 -12.15
N PRO A 113 29.17 13.55 -12.28
CA PRO A 113 29.65 14.83 -12.78
C PRO A 113 29.52 15.02 -14.30
N SER A 114 29.26 13.97 -15.08
CA SER A 114 29.42 13.97 -16.55
C SER A 114 28.12 14.06 -17.36
N ALA A 115 26.96 14.29 -16.73
CA ALA A 115 25.69 14.45 -17.43
C ALA A 115 24.85 15.60 -16.90
N ASP A 116 23.96 16.08 -17.76
CA ASP A 116 22.81 16.90 -17.37
C ASP A 116 21.98 16.10 -16.35
N ARG A 117 22.25 16.35 -15.07
CA ARG A 117 21.62 15.64 -13.94
C ARG A 117 20.10 15.74 -13.99
N GLY A 118 19.56 16.85 -14.52
CA GLY A 118 18.14 17.03 -14.76
C GLY A 118 17.59 16.03 -15.78
N GLN A 119 18.32 15.77 -16.88
CA GLN A 119 17.93 14.75 -17.86
C GLN A 119 17.96 13.33 -17.27
N ILE A 120 18.97 13.01 -16.45
CA ILE A 120 19.01 11.70 -15.76
C ILE A 120 17.79 11.56 -14.85
N ALA A 121 17.50 12.57 -14.03
CA ALA A 121 16.38 12.54 -13.12
C ALA A 121 15.02 12.43 -13.86
N ALA A 122 14.85 13.18 -14.95
CA ALA A 122 13.66 13.09 -15.80
C ALA A 122 13.52 11.71 -16.46
N HIS A 123 14.63 11.10 -16.90
CA HIS A 123 14.63 9.75 -17.45
C HIS A 123 14.23 8.71 -16.40
N LEU A 124 14.80 8.79 -15.19
CA LEU A 124 14.47 7.90 -14.07
C LEU A 124 13.00 8.06 -13.65
N TYR A 125 12.48 9.28 -13.61
CA TYR A 125 11.07 9.55 -13.35
C TYR A 125 10.17 8.85 -14.38
N LYS A 126 10.48 8.99 -15.67
CA LYS A 126 9.73 8.33 -16.74
C LYS A 126 9.83 6.80 -16.64
N LEU A 127 11.04 6.28 -16.36
CA LEU A 127 11.27 4.84 -16.18
C LEU A 127 10.40 4.29 -15.04
N ALA A 128 10.39 4.94 -13.88
CA ALA A 128 9.55 4.56 -12.74
C ALA A 128 8.04 4.52 -13.09
N GLY A 129 7.60 5.36 -14.02
CA GLY A 129 6.23 5.33 -14.55
C GLY A 129 5.88 4.07 -15.36
N THR A 130 6.87 3.36 -15.89
CA THR A 130 6.68 2.18 -16.78
C THR A 130 6.84 0.82 -16.08
N LEU A 131 7.38 0.81 -14.86
CA LEU A 131 7.65 -0.43 -14.13
C LEU A 131 6.36 -1.01 -13.54
N ALA A 132 6.29 -2.34 -13.45
CA ALA A 132 5.18 -3.05 -12.81
C ALA A 132 5.38 -3.21 -11.29
N ASP A 133 6.63 -3.35 -10.84
CA ASP A 133 6.97 -3.58 -9.45
C ASP A 133 6.85 -2.30 -8.60
N ASN A 134 5.93 -2.29 -7.64
CA ASN A 134 5.66 -1.10 -6.85
C ASN A 134 6.80 -0.72 -5.91
N ASP A 135 7.53 -1.70 -5.36
CA ASP A 135 8.63 -1.43 -4.43
C ASP A 135 9.78 -0.70 -5.14
N THR A 136 10.14 -1.17 -6.34
CA THR A 136 11.12 -0.50 -7.22
C THR A 136 10.68 0.91 -7.58
N ARG A 137 9.39 1.11 -7.90
CA ARG A 137 8.86 2.45 -8.21
C ARG A 137 8.94 3.39 -7.01
N ILE A 138 8.57 2.90 -5.82
CA ILE A 138 8.65 3.65 -4.57
C ILE A 138 10.10 4.06 -4.30
N THR A 139 11.06 3.14 -4.44
CA THR A 139 12.49 3.42 -4.28
C THR A 139 12.95 4.50 -5.25
N LEU A 140 12.62 4.38 -6.55
CA LEU A 140 12.98 5.37 -7.56
C LEU A 140 12.40 6.76 -7.25
N TYR A 141 11.10 6.87 -7.01
CA TYR A 141 10.48 8.16 -6.71
C TYR A 141 11.03 8.77 -5.41
N THR A 142 11.33 7.94 -4.40
CA THR A 142 11.95 8.40 -3.14
C THR A 142 13.34 8.98 -3.40
N SER A 143 14.19 8.29 -4.15
CA SER A 143 15.51 8.80 -4.52
C SER A 143 15.43 10.09 -5.34
N ILE A 144 14.47 10.19 -6.27
CA ILE A 144 14.24 11.40 -7.07
C ILE A 144 13.78 12.56 -6.19
N ILE A 145 12.91 12.33 -5.20
CA ILE A 145 12.48 13.36 -4.23
C ILE A 145 13.66 13.92 -3.44
N HIS A 146 14.58 13.06 -3.00
CA HIS A 146 15.79 13.50 -2.29
C HIS A 146 16.65 14.41 -3.18
N PHE A 147 16.95 13.95 -4.40
CA PHE A 147 17.70 14.73 -5.37
C PHE A 147 17.02 16.07 -5.74
N ALA A 148 15.71 16.06 -5.95
CA ALA A 148 14.94 17.27 -6.29
C ALA A 148 14.93 18.29 -5.14
N ARG A 149 15.00 17.82 -3.87
CA ARG A 149 15.17 18.73 -2.72
C ARG A 149 16.56 19.35 -2.69
N GLU A 150 17.61 18.56 -2.93
CA GLU A 150 19.00 19.03 -2.93
C GLU A 150 19.29 20.02 -4.06
N THR A 151 18.63 19.85 -5.20
CA THR A 151 18.77 20.71 -6.39
C THR A 151 17.71 21.82 -6.47
N GLU A 152 16.81 21.90 -5.49
CA GLU A 152 15.68 22.83 -5.45
C GLU A 152 14.74 22.78 -6.67
N ASP A 153 14.70 21.65 -7.41
CA ASP A 153 13.78 21.43 -8.52
C ASP A 153 12.36 21.17 -8.00
N ARG A 154 11.60 22.26 -7.85
CA ARG A 154 10.22 22.23 -7.34
C ARG A 154 9.25 21.44 -8.22
N GLN A 155 9.45 21.45 -9.54
CA GLN A 155 8.55 20.76 -10.46
C GLN A 155 8.74 19.24 -10.35
N LEU A 156 9.99 18.79 -10.40
CA LEU A 156 10.31 17.37 -10.24
C LEU A 156 9.93 16.87 -8.84
N LEU A 157 10.13 17.69 -7.82
CA LEU A 157 9.73 17.39 -6.45
C LEU A 157 8.23 17.16 -6.33
N ALA A 158 7.41 18.11 -6.82
CA ALA A 158 5.95 18.01 -6.76
C ALA A 158 5.44 16.76 -7.49
N LYS A 159 5.93 16.53 -8.72
CA LYS A 159 5.55 15.38 -9.54
C LYS A 159 5.93 14.05 -8.89
N SER A 160 7.13 13.96 -8.31
CA SER A 160 7.60 12.73 -7.68
C SER A 160 6.87 12.43 -6.37
N LYS A 161 6.58 13.46 -5.57
CA LYS A 161 5.71 13.33 -4.38
C LYS A 161 4.33 12.82 -4.76
N LEU A 162 3.73 13.38 -5.82
CA LEU A 162 2.41 12.93 -6.30
C LEU A 162 2.43 11.45 -6.68
N GLN A 163 3.42 11.00 -7.45
CA GLN A 163 3.51 9.58 -7.83
C GLN A 163 3.76 8.67 -6.63
N LEU A 164 4.64 9.07 -5.71
CA LEU A 164 4.89 8.34 -4.48
C LEU A 164 3.61 8.18 -3.65
N TYR A 165 2.88 9.26 -3.44
CA TYR A 165 1.57 9.24 -2.78
C TYR A 165 0.60 8.28 -3.47
N MET A 166 0.48 8.35 -4.81
CA MET A 166 -0.44 7.49 -5.57
C MET A 166 -0.16 5.99 -5.41
N LEU A 167 1.09 5.61 -5.21
CA LEU A 167 1.50 4.24 -4.93
C LEU A 167 1.21 3.85 -3.49
N GLN A 168 1.64 4.67 -2.54
CA GLN A 168 1.60 4.33 -1.12
C GLN A 168 0.18 4.35 -0.55
N ARG A 169 -0.72 5.20 -1.05
CA ARG A 169 -2.14 5.23 -0.63
C ARG A 169 -2.91 3.93 -0.90
N LEU A 170 -2.30 2.96 -1.60
CA LEU A 170 -2.86 1.63 -1.84
C LEU A 170 -2.48 0.64 -0.72
N ASP A 171 -1.55 0.97 0.18
CA ASP A 171 -1.31 0.21 1.40
C ASP A 171 -2.43 0.51 2.41
N LEU A 172 -3.43 -0.38 2.45
CA LEU A 172 -4.62 -0.22 3.28
C LEU A 172 -4.32 -0.18 4.79
N ARG A 173 -3.11 -0.54 5.22
CA ARG A 173 -2.70 -0.47 6.62
C ARG A 173 -2.08 0.87 7.00
N ARG A 174 -1.78 1.73 6.02
CA ARG A 174 -1.10 3.02 6.21
C ARG A 174 -1.92 4.19 5.67
N LEU A 175 -3.25 4.04 5.60
CA LEU A 175 -4.14 5.04 5.02
C LEU A 175 -3.96 6.40 5.70
N GLU A 176 -3.98 6.49 7.04
CA GLU A 176 -3.78 7.75 7.76
C GLU A 176 -2.43 8.42 7.50
N GLU A 177 -1.35 7.64 7.46
CA GLU A 177 0.01 8.16 7.25
C GLU A 177 0.13 8.72 5.83
N THR A 178 -0.28 7.92 4.85
CA THR A 178 -0.21 8.28 3.43
C THR A 178 -1.22 9.37 3.07
N TYR A 179 -2.30 9.52 3.84
CA TYR A 179 -3.21 10.65 3.72
C TYR A 179 -2.52 11.97 4.08
N LYS A 180 -1.76 11.99 5.19
CA LYS A 180 -0.96 13.17 5.59
C LYS A 180 0.08 13.52 4.53
N ASP A 181 0.77 12.50 3.99
CA ASP A 181 1.71 12.71 2.88
C ASP A 181 1.01 13.33 1.65
N GLY A 182 -0.26 12.97 1.42
CA GLY A 182 -1.12 13.58 0.42
C GLY A 182 -1.47 15.04 0.73
N GLU A 183 -1.84 15.37 1.96
CA GLU A 183 -2.13 16.75 2.39
C GLU A 183 -0.94 17.68 2.15
N GLU A 184 0.29 17.21 2.36
CA GLU A 184 1.50 18.00 2.12
C GLU A 184 1.66 18.43 0.65
N ILE A 185 1.13 17.66 -0.32
CA ILE A 185 1.22 17.96 -1.75
C ILE A 185 0.37 19.20 -2.12
N LEU A 186 -0.63 19.56 -1.31
CA LEU A 186 -1.46 20.73 -1.52
C LEU A 186 -0.62 22.00 -1.72
N HIS A 187 0.51 22.11 -0.99
CA HIS A 187 1.43 23.24 -1.06
C HIS A 187 2.26 23.30 -2.35
N ASP A 188 2.32 22.20 -3.10
CA ASP A 188 3.12 22.06 -4.31
C ASP A 188 2.26 22.00 -5.60
N LEU A 189 0.93 22.14 -5.50
CA LEU A 189 0.00 22.01 -6.63
C LEU A 189 0.25 22.98 -7.79
N THR A 190 0.83 24.15 -7.51
CA THR A 190 1.15 25.14 -8.55
C THR A 190 2.22 24.67 -9.53
N TYR A 191 3.00 23.64 -9.16
CA TYR A 191 4.04 23.05 -10.00
C TYR A 191 3.55 21.83 -10.80
N LEU A 192 2.30 21.42 -10.59
CA LEU A 192 1.66 20.31 -11.28
C LEU A 192 0.83 20.80 -12.46
N THR A 193 0.63 19.93 -13.45
CA THR A 193 -0.30 20.22 -14.55
C THR A 193 -1.74 20.30 -14.04
N HIS A 194 -2.63 20.88 -14.84
CA HIS A 194 -4.05 20.91 -14.50
C HIS A 194 -4.61 19.51 -14.22
N GLU A 195 -4.30 18.54 -15.09
CA GLU A 195 -4.71 17.14 -14.95
C GLU A 195 -4.15 16.49 -13.68
N GLU A 196 -2.86 16.68 -13.40
CA GLU A 196 -2.20 16.14 -12.20
C GLU A 196 -2.82 16.71 -10.91
N ALA A 197 -3.08 18.03 -10.88
CA ALA A 197 -3.71 18.69 -9.75
C ALA A 197 -5.17 18.21 -9.56
N SER A 198 -5.95 18.13 -10.64
CA SER A 198 -7.33 17.62 -10.57
C SER A 198 -7.38 16.17 -10.10
N ALA A 199 -6.49 15.32 -10.61
CA ALA A 199 -6.35 13.93 -10.15
C ALA A 199 -5.96 13.85 -8.67
N HIS A 200 -5.11 14.75 -8.18
CA HIS A 200 -4.78 14.83 -6.75
C HIS A 200 -6.03 15.08 -5.90
N TYR A 201 -6.83 16.11 -6.21
CA TYR A 201 -8.06 16.44 -5.48
C TYR A 201 -9.03 15.25 -5.40
N PHE A 202 -9.34 14.62 -6.54
CA PHE A 202 -10.26 13.48 -6.57
C PHE A 202 -9.73 12.26 -5.81
N ARG A 203 -8.41 12.03 -5.84
CA ARG A 203 -7.80 10.93 -5.07
C ARG A 203 -7.78 11.23 -3.58
N MET A 204 -7.54 12.47 -3.17
CA MET A 204 -7.65 12.91 -1.78
C MET A 204 -9.08 12.79 -1.25
N SER A 205 -10.09 13.11 -2.06
CA SER A 205 -11.49 12.88 -1.71
C SER A 205 -11.78 11.41 -1.43
N LEU A 206 -11.43 10.52 -2.36
CA LEU A 206 -11.61 9.07 -2.18
C LEU A 206 -10.83 8.52 -0.98
N HIS A 207 -9.64 9.07 -0.72
CA HIS A 207 -8.82 8.67 0.43
C HIS A 207 -9.44 9.15 1.74
N ALA A 208 -9.91 10.40 1.82
CA ALA A 208 -10.64 10.93 2.97
C ALA A 208 -11.90 10.12 3.25
N PHE A 209 -12.65 9.75 2.21
CA PHE A 209 -13.82 8.88 2.32
C PHE A 209 -13.45 7.51 2.91
N ALA A 210 -12.35 6.89 2.44
CA ALA A 210 -11.88 5.62 3.00
C ALA A 210 -11.48 5.72 4.48
N LEU A 211 -11.04 6.91 4.91
CA LEU A 211 -10.76 7.25 6.31
C LEU A 211 -11.97 7.76 7.10
N ARG A 212 -13.17 7.74 6.49
CA ARG A 212 -14.41 8.23 7.10
C ARG A 212 -14.37 9.71 7.51
N LYS A 213 -13.47 10.49 6.90
CA LYS A 213 -13.40 11.96 7.02
C LYS A 213 -14.37 12.56 6.00
N TYR A 214 -15.67 12.41 6.24
CA TYR A 214 -16.71 12.65 5.24
C TYR A 214 -16.80 14.12 4.82
N GLU A 215 -16.71 15.06 5.75
CA GLU A 215 -16.71 16.49 5.46
C GLU A 215 -15.50 16.85 4.58
N THR A 216 -14.31 16.39 4.97
CA THR A 216 -13.08 16.65 4.21
C THR A 216 -13.11 15.97 2.83
N SER A 217 -13.72 14.78 2.72
CA SER A 217 -13.95 14.10 1.44
C SER A 217 -14.79 14.95 0.49
N ILE A 218 -15.84 15.60 1.00
CA ILE A 218 -16.69 16.51 0.24
C ILE A 218 -15.88 17.73 -0.22
N GLU A 219 -15.13 18.36 0.68
CA GLU A 219 -14.28 19.52 0.38
C GLU A 219 -13.28 19.23 -0.74
N TRP A 220 -12.55 18.11 -0.64
CA TRP A 220 -11.60 17.67 -1.67
C TRP A 220 -12.29 17.43 -3.02
N CYS A 221 -13.48 16.81 -3.01
CA CYS A 221 -14.22 16.53 -4.24
C CYS A 221 -14.67 17.83 -4.92
N GLN A 222 -15.28 18.74 -4.15
CA GLN A 222 -15.74 20.03 -4.65
C GLN A 222 -14.60 20.86 -5.23
N ALA A 223 -13.43 20.87 -4.58
CA ALA A 223 -12.24 21.53 -5.10
C ALA A 223 -11.76 20.91 -6.43
N GLY A 224 -11.86 19.59 -6.59
CA GLY A 224 -11.61 18.92 -7.88
C GLY A 224 -12.63 19.28 -8.96
N LEU A 225 -13.92 19.30 -8.61
CA LEU A 225 -15.02 19.62 -9.54
C LEU A 225 -14.99 21.06 -10.03
N ALA A 226 -14.50 21.99 -9.21
CA ALA A 226 -14.31 23.38 -9.62
C ALA A 226 -13.21 23.56 -10.68
N ARG A 227 -12.33 22.55 -10.84
CA ARG A 227 -11.20 22.59 -11.77
C ARG A 227 -11.47 21.77 -13.02
N GLU A 228 -11.97 20.55 -12.85
CA GLU A 228 -12.11 19.56 -13.91
C GLU A 228 -13.57 19.42 -14.37
N THR A 229 -13.81 19.71 -15.64
CA THR A 229 -15.14 19.61 -16.26
C THR A 229 -15.28 18.39 -17.16
N ALA A 230 -14.19 17.68 -17.49
CA ALA A 230 -14.25 16.47 -18.30
C ALA A 230 -14.99 15.34 -17.58
N ASP A 231 -15.73 14.55 -18.35
CA ASP A 231 -16.38 13.32 -17.88
C ASP A 231 -15.32 12.20 -17.80
N THR A 232 -14.69 12.07 -16.64
CA THR A 232 -13.66 11.05 -16.40
C THR A 232 -14.11 10.10 -15.29
N GLU A 233 -13.68 8.84 -15.39
CA GLU A 233 -14.07 7.81 -14.43
C GLU A 233 -13.61 8.17 -13.00
N LEU A 234 -12.43 8.79 -12.86
CA LEU A 234 -11.92 9.24 -11.58
C LEU A 234 -12.83 10.31 -10.96
N ARG A 235 -13.29 11.27 -11.75
CA ARG A 235 -14.23 12.30 -11.31
C ARG A 235 -15.55 11.69 -10.89
N ALA A 236 -16.12 10.80 -11.70
CA ALA A 236 -17.37 10.11 -11.38
C ALA A 236 -17.26 9.32 -10.07
N ARG A 237 -16.16 8.59 -9.87
CA ARG A 237 -15.92 7.83 -8.63
C ARG A 237 -15.77 8.74 -7.41
N ALA A 238 -15.04 9.85 -7.53
CA ALA A 238 -14.92 10.83 -6.44
C ALA A 238 -16.26 11.51 -6.13
N TYR A 239 -17.06 11.79 -7.16
CA TYR A 239 -18.41 12.33 -7.01
C TYR A 239 -19.32 11.35 -6.25
N LEU A 240 -19.27 10.05 -6.58
CA LEU A 240 -19.97 9.02 -5.82
C LEU A 240 -19.45 8.93 -4.37
N GLY A 241 -18.13 9.06 -4.15
CA GLY A 241 -17.55 9.13 -2.81
C GLY A 241 -18.08 10.32 -1.99
N MET A 242 -18.26 11.48 -2.63
CA MET A 242 -18.89 12.66 -2.03
C MET A 242 -20.36 12.40 -1.69
N ILE A 243 -21.15 11.80 -2.59
CA ILE A 243 -22.54 11.41 -2.32
C ILE A 243 -22.62 10.49 -1.10
N ASN A 244 -21.77 9.46 -1.06
CA ASN A 244 -21.73 8.54 0.06
C ASN A 244 -21.27 9.22 1.36
N SER A 245 -20.45 10.27 1.26
CA SER A 245 -20.07 11.09 2.41
C SER A 245 -21.28 11.83 2.98
N TYR A 246 -22.12 12.45 2.15
CA TYR A 246 -23.39 13.04 2.58
C TYR A 246 -24.34 12.01 3.22
N TYR A 247 -24.41 10.80 2.64
CA TYR A 247 -25.20 9.71 3.19
C TYR A 247 -24.77 9.37 4.63
N TYR A 248 -23.47 9.20 4.87
CA TYR A 248 -22.98 8.90 6.22
C TYR A 248 -23.10 10.07 7.21
N LEU A 249 -23.20 11.30 6.72
CA LEU A 249 -23.51 12.48 7.55
C LEU A 249 -25.01 12.64 7.82
N GLY A 250 -25.87 11.80 7.23
CA GLY A 250 -27.32 11.84 7.42
C GLY A 250 -28.05 12.86 6.54
N ASP A 251 -27.36 13.53 5.61
CA ASP A 251 -27.96 14.52 4.70
C ASP A 251 -28.56 13.83 3.45
N MET A 252 -29.70 13.16 3.66
CA MET A 252 -30.39 12.40 2.61
C MET A 252 -30.89 13.29 1.47
N ASP A 253 -31.19 14.57 1.74
CA ASP A 253 -31.64 15.51 0.71
C ASP A 253 -30.49 15.93 -0.20
N ALA A 254 -29.27 16.09 0.34
CA ALA A 254 -28.08 16.27 -0.47
C ALA A 254 -27.75 15.04 -1.30
N VAL A 255 -27.90 13.83 -0.75
CA VAL A 255 -27.71 12.58 -1.49
C VAL A 255 -28.58 12.54 -2.74
N GLU A 256 -29.90 12.72 -2.60
CA GLU A 256 -30.83 12.65 -3.75
C GLU A 256 -30.52 13.72 -4.81
N ARG A 257 -30.28 14.97 -4.37
CA ARG A 257 -29.95 16.06 -5.30
C ARG A 257 -28.68 15.79 -6.10
N HIS A 258 -27.66 15.23 -5.44
CA HIS A 258 -26.40 14.91 -6.10
C HIS A 258 -26.50 13.65 -6.97
N LEU A 259 -27.37 12.70 -6.63
CA LEU A 259 -27.64 11.52 -7.45
C LEU A 259 -28.21 11.90 -8.82
N ASP A 260 -29.12 12.87 -8.89
CA ASP A 260 -29.66 13.36 -10.16
C ASP A 260 -28.56 13.90 -11.09
N GLN A 261 -27.57 14.60 -10.52
CA GLN A 261 -26.40 15.04 -11.29
C GLN A 261 -25.48 13.87 -11.65
N PHE A 262 -25.26 12.95 -10.71
CA PHE A 262 -24.38 11.80 -10.90
C PHE A 262 -24.85 10.87 -12.01
N GLU A 263 -26.16 10.73 -12.23
CA GLU A 263 -26.74 9.93 -13.31
C GLU A 263 -26.40 10.46 -14.72
N SER A 264 -25.88 11.69 -14.83
CA SER A 264 -25.43 12.26 -16.11
C SER A 264 -24.04 11.76 -16.57
N PHE A 265 -23.26 11.12 -15.68
CA PHE A 265 -21.96 10.56 -16.03
C PHE A 265 -22.12 9.33 -16.94
N SER A 266 -21.27 9.19 -17.96
CA SER A 266 -21.42 8.16 -19.01
C SER A 266 -20.84 6.78 -18.68
N HIS A 267 -20.45 6.53 -17.42
CA HIS A 267 -19.74 5.30 -17.04
C HIS A 267 -20.68 4.17 -16.59
N ASP A 268 -20.37 2.93 -16.98
CA ASP A 268 -21.20 1.74 -16.74
C ASP A 268 -21.65 1.54 -15.28
N PHE A 269 -20.81 1.90 -14.30
CA PHE A 269 -21.11 1.69 -12.88
C PHE A 269 -22.11 2.72 -12.31
N VAL A 270 -22.38 3.82 -13.02
CA VAL A 270 -23.14 4.97 -12.52
C VAL A 270 -24.57 4.58 -12.16
N GLN A 271 -25.26 3.88 -13.07
CA GLN A 271 -26.66 3.51 -12.88
C GLN A 271 -26.84 2.53 -11.71
N ASP A 272 -25.99 1.52 -11.64
CA ASP A 272 -26.02 0.54 -10.55
C ASP A 272 -25.71 1.18 -9.19
N ALA A 273 -24.71 2.07 -9.15
CA ALA A 273 -24.35 2.80 -7.94
C ALA A 273 -25.46 3.76 -7.49
N ALA A 274 -26.07 4.50 -8.42
CA ALA A 274 -27.16 5.41 -8.11
C ALA A 274 -28.39 4.66 -7.57
N MET A 275 -28.78 3.55 -8.22
CA MET A 275 -29.89 2.71 -7.77
C MET A 275 -29.62 2.10 -6.40
N MET A 276 -28.40 1.64 -6.14
CA MET A 276 -27.98 1.14 -4.82
C MET A 276 -28.09 2.24 -3.75
N THR A 277 -27.53 3.42 -4.00
CA THR A 277 -27.58 4.53 -3.02
C THR A 277 -29.00 4.98 -2.74
N ARG A 278 -29.88 5.09 -3.76
CA ARG A 278 -31.31 5.40 -3.55
C ARG A 278 -31.99 4.34 -2.69
N ALA A 279 -31.67 3.06 -2.88
CA ALA A 279 -32.19 1.99 -2.04
C ALA A 279 -31.77 2.16 -0.57
N SER A 280 -30.49 2.48 -0.32
CA SER A 280 -29.98 2.75 1.03
C SER A 280 -30.64 3.99 1.66
N VAL A 281 -30.90 5.06 0.90
CA VAL A 281 -31.63 6.24 1.40
C VAL A 281 -33.03 5.85 1.91
N LYS A 282 -33.73 4.99 1.17
CA LYS A 282 -35.05 4.48 1.59
C LYS A 282 -34.97 3.65 2.88
N VAL A 283 -33.93 2.86 3.05
CA VAL A 283 -33.67 2.15 4.33
C VAL A 283 -33.49 3.14 5.46
N GLN A 284 -32.67 4.18 5.29
CA GLN A 284 -32.44 5.20 6.32
C GLN A 284 -33.71 5.97 6.68
N ARG A 285 -34.58 6.24 5.69
CA ARG A 285 -35.90 6.86 5.90
C ARG A 285 -36.95 5.91 6.46
N LYS A 286 -36.61 4.63 6.66
CA LYS A 286 -37.51 3.56 7.10
C LYS A 286 -38.68 3.30 6.14
N GLU A 287 -38.50 3.60 4.87
CA GLU A 287 -39.43 3.32 3.77
C GLU A 287 -39.27 1.86 3.31
N TYR A 288 -39.43 0.91 4.24
CA TYR A 288 -39.06 -0.49 4.01
C TYR A 288 -39.89 -1.18 2.92
N ASP A 289 -41.15 -0.79 2.75
CA ASP A 289 -42.04 -1.30 1.70
C ASP A 289 -41.48 -1.04 0.28
N GLU A 290 -40.73 0.05 0.11
CA GLU A 290 -40.08 0.39 -1.15
C GLU A 290 -38.62 -0.08 -1.19
N ALA A 291 -37.90 -0.03 -0.06
CA ALA A 291 -36.50 -0.41 0.01
C ALA A 291 -36.28 -1.90 -0.25
N ILE A 292 -37.07 -2.78 0.37
CA ILE A 292 -36.88 -4.24 0.29
C ILE A 292 -36.99 -4.76 -1.16
N PRO A 293 -38.05 -4.42 -1.94
CA PRO A 293 -38.12 -4.85 -3.34
C PRO A 293 -36.94 -4.37 -4.17
N LEU A 294 -36.49 -3.13 -3.96
CA LEU A 294 -35.37 -2.54 -4.70
C LEU A 294 -34.04 -3.24 -4.39
N LEU A 295 -33.72 -3.45 -3.11
CA LEU A 295 -32.53 -4.16 -2.67
C LEU A 295 -32.54 -5.62 -3.15
N THR A 296 -33.70 -6.28 -3.12
CA THR A 296 -33.85 -7.65 -3.63
C THR A 296 -33.56 -7.72 -5.12
N LYS A 297 -34.08 -6.76 -5.90
CA LYS A 297 -33.78 -6.64 -7.34
C LYS A 297 -32.29 -6.46 -7.59
N LEU A 298 -31.63 -5.57 -6.83
CA LEU A 298 -30.18 -5.33 -6.91
C LEU A 298 -29.37 -6.61 -6.66
N LEU A 299 -29.74 -7.44 -5.68
CA LEU A 299 -29.08 -8.74 -5.45
C LEU A 299 -29.13 -9.70 -6.63
N HIS A 300 -30.15 -9.60 -7.50
CA HIS A 300 -30.27 -10.41 -8.70
C HIS A 300 -29.49 -9.85 -9.89
N GLN A 301 -29.37 -8.53 -9.99
CA GLN A 301 -28.76 -7.85 -11.15
C GLN A 301 -27.26 -7.65 -10.99
N LEU A 302 -26.78 -7.35 -9.79
CA LEU A 302 -25.38 -7.02 -9.55
C LEU A 302 -24.46 -8.24 -9.67
N GLY A 303 -23.23 -8.02 -10.12
CA GLY A 303 -22.17 -9.02 -10.00
C GLY A 303 -21.87 -9.35 -8.54
N GLN A 304 -21.46 -10.60 -8.26
CA GLN A 304 -21.19 -11.12 -6.90
C GLN A 304 -20.34 -10.16 -6.04
N GLU A 305 -19.36 -9.51 -6.65
CA GLU A 305 -18.45 -8.57 -6.00
C GLU A 305 -19.09 -7.30 -5.42
N TYR A 306 -20.36 -7.00 -5.76
CA TYR A 306 -21.07 -5.79 -5.35
C TYR A 306 -22.33 -6.07 -4.52
N LYS A 307 -22.77 -7.33 -4.45
CA LYS A 307 -24.03 -7.73 -3.77
C LYS A 307 -24.02 -7.48 -2.27
N ILE A 308 -22.84 -7.49 -1.63
CA ILE A 308 -22.72 -7.39 -0.18
C ILE A 308 -23.35 -6.11 0.40
N HIS A 309 -23.35 -5.00 -0.34
CA HIS A 309 -23.93 -3.75 0.15
C HIS A 309 -25.46 -3.87 0.26
N ALA A 310 -26.11 -4.36 -0.80
CA ALA A 310 -27.55 -4.63 -0.80
C ALA A 310 -27.93 -5.69 0.25
N LEU A 311 -27.07 -6.69 0.45
CA LEU A 311 -27.28 -7.70 1.47
C LEU A 311 -27.23 -7.10 2.88
N ASN A 312 -26.24 -6.26 3.19
CA ASN A 312 -26.11 -5.64 4.52
C ASN A 312 -27.32 -4.76 4.85
N ASP A 313 -27.81 -3.98 3.88
CA ASP A 313 -29.00 -3.15 4.05
C ASP A 313 -30.25 -4.02 4.30
N LEU A 314 -30.41 -5.11 3.56
CA LEU A 314 -31.51 -6.07 3.79
C LEU A 314 -31.42 -6.71 5.17
N LEU A 315 -30.24 -7.17 5.57
CA LEU A 315 -30.02 -7.78 6.89
C LEU A 315 -30.28 -6.78 8.02
N GLU A 316 -29.90 -5.51 7.86
CA GLU A 316 -30.23 -4.45 8.80
C GLU A 316 -31.74 -4.27 8.95
N VAL A 317 -32.46 -4.14 7.83
CA VAL A 317 -33.92 -4.02 7.83
C VAL A 317 -34.55 -5.20 8.54
N TYR A 318 -34.18 -6.44 8.20
CA TYR A 318 -34.78 -7.63 8.80
C TYR A 318 -34.41 -7.82 10.28
N LEU A 319 -33.21 -7.42 10.70
CA LEU A 319 -32.84 -7.38 12.12
C LEU A 319 -33.70 -6.37 12.88
N HIS A 320 -33.95 -5.20 12.28
CA HIS A 320 -34.78 -4.16 12.87
C HIS A 320 -36.26 -4.56 12.98
N THR A 321 -36.80 -5.22 11.95
CA THR A 321 -38.20 -5.69 11.94
C THR A 321 -38.41 -7.02 12.65
N GLY A 322 -37.33 -7.70 13.05
CA GLY A 322 -37.37 -9.01 13.70
C GLY A 322 -37.71 -10.18 12.77
N ASP A 323 -37.54 -10.02 11.45
CA ASP A 323 -37.80 -11.10 10.48
C ASP A 323 -36.60 -12.04 10.38
N LEU A 324 -36.43 -12.87 11.41
CA LEU A 324 -35.34 -13.85 11.51
C LEU A 324 -35.39 -14.90 10.39
N GLY A 325 -36.57 -15.18 9.85
CA GLY A 325 -36.76 -16.12 8.75
C GLY A 325 -36.11 -15.64 7.46
N LYS A 326 -36.26 -14.35 7.14
CA LYS A 326 -35.59 -13.73 5.98
C LYS A 326 -34.09 -13.69 6.15
N ILE A 327 -33.59 -13.38 7.35
CA ILE A 327 -32.15 -13.44 7.62
C ILE A 327 -31.61 -14.84 7.34
N ALA A 328 -32.25 -15.87 7.90
CA ALA A 328 -31.87 -17.27 7.68
C ALA A 328 -31.80 -17.64 6.20
N PHE A 329 -32.79 -17.19 5.40
CA PHE A 329 -32.83 -17.43 3.96
C PHE A 329 -31.61 -16.87 3.22
N TYR A 330 -31.18 -15.64 3.53
CA TYR A 330 -30.01 -15.05 2.87
C TYR A 330 -28.69 -15.66 3.35
N LEU A 331 -28.58 -16.00 4.64
CA LEU A 331 -27.38 -16.65 5.18
C LEU A 331 -27.13 -18.03 4.55
N GLN A 332 -28.16 -18.76 4.12
CA GLN A 332 -28.01 -20.01 3.38
C GLN A 332 -27.37 -19.83 1.99
N LYS A 333 -27.37 -18.61 1.45
CA LYS A 333 -26.82 -18.26 0.13
C LYS A 333 -25.50 -17.49 0.21
N GLU A 334 -24.82 -17.54 1.35
CA GLU A 334 -23.60 -16.75 1.62
C GLU A 334 -22.55 -16.88 0.50
N ALA A 335 -22.31 -18.09 0.00
CA ALA A 335 -21.31 -18.35 -1.05
C ALA A 335 -21.60 -17.65 -2.40
N GLU A 336 -22.86 -17.31 -2.68
CA GLU A 336 -23.31 -16.61 -3.89
C GLU A 336 -23.34 -15.09 -3.71
N LEU A 337 -23.43 -14.62 -2.46
CA LEU A 337 -23.69 -13.22 -2.13
C LEU A 337 -22.45 -12.48 -1.64
N LEU A 338 -21.49 -13.17 -1.03
CA LEU A 338 -20.26 -12.55 -0.56
C LEU A 338 -19.22 -12.39 -1.66
N PRO A 339 -18.42 -11.30 -1.64
CA PRO A 339 -17.31 -11.11 -2.55
C PRO A 339 -16.24 -12.18 -2.31
N ARG A 340 -15.63 -12.70 -3.38
CA ARG A 340 -14.57 -13.71 -3.29
C ARG A 340 -13.21 -13.07 -3.07
N HIS A 341 -13.02 -11.88 -3.63
CA HIS A 341 -11.74 -11.18 -3.62
C HIS A 341 -11.94 -9.70 -3.27
N PRO A 342 -12.20 -9.37 -1.99
CA PRO A 342 -12.28 -7.98 -1.56
C PRO A 342 -10.95 -7.27 -1.81
N LYS A 343 -10.98 -6.15 -2.55
CA LYS A 343 -9.79 -5.35 -2.92
C LYS A 343 -9.79 -3.92 -2.38
N THR A 344 -10.91 -3.44 -1.85
CA THR A 344 -11.03 -2.04 -1.40
C THR A 344 -11.31 -2.00 0.11
N PRO A 345 -10.88 -0.93 0.80
CA PRO A 345 -11.23 -0.72 2.20
C PRO A 345 -12.73 -0.86 2.46
N TYR A 346 -13.53 -0.25 1.59
CA TYR A 346 -14.98 -0.30 1.64
C TYR A 346 -15.56 -1.72 1.58
N LYS A 347 -14.97 -2.63 0.78
CA LYS A 347 -15.42 -4.04 0.73
C LYS A 347 -15.07 -4.81 2.00
N PHE A 348 -13.90 -4.59 2.57
CA PHE A 348 -13.53 -5.19 3.86
C PHE A 348 -14.42 -4.66 4.99
N LEU A 349 -14.74 -3.36 4.98
CA LEU A 349 -15.71 -2.78 5.90
C LEU A 349 -17.08 -3.46 5.77
N SER A 350 -17.61 -3.62 4.55
CA SER A 350 -18.88 -4.31 4.32
C SER A 350 -18.87 -5.78 4.75
N LEU A 351 -17.75 -6.49 4.58
CA LEU A 351 -17.59 -7.86 5.10
C LEU A 351 -17.63 -7.88 6.63
N GLY A 352 -17.00 -6.91 7.29
CA GLY A 352 -17.09 -6.76 8.73
C GLY A 352 -18.53 -6.53 9.20
N ILE A 353 -19.25 -5.63 8.53
CA ILE A 353 -20.67 -5.34 8.82
C ILE A 353 -21.52 -6.60 8.66
N TYR A 354 -21.35 -7.32 7.55
CA TYR A 354 -22.07 -8.58 7.29
C TYR A 354 -21.87 -9.58 8.43
N TYR A 355 -20.61 -9.87 8.77
CA TYR A 355 -20.31 -10.87 9.80
C TYR A 355 -20.78 -10.43 11.19
N ARG A 356 -20.76 -9.13 11.47
CA ARG A 356 -21.32 -8.58 12.71
C ARG A 356 -22.84 -8.75 12.77
N GLN A 357 -23.56 -8.45 11.69
CA GLN A 357 -25.01 -8.66 11.59
C GLN A 357 -25.37 -10.15 11.70
N LYS A 358 -24.59 -11.02 11.05
CA LYS A 358 -24.72 -12.48 11.17
C LYS A 358 -24.54 -12.96 12.61
N ALA A 359 -23.54 -12.43 13.31
CA ALA A 359 -23.32 -12.73 14.73
C ALA A 359 -24.51 -12.28 15.59
N ALA A 360 -25.03 -11.06 15.35
CA ALA A 360 -26.21 -10.57 16.06
C ALA A 360 -27.43 -11.48 15.86
N TYR A 361 -27.68 -11.94 14.63
CA TYR A 361 -28.72 -12.92 14.34
C TYR A 361 -28.48 -14.25 15.09
N GLN A 362 -27.28 -14.82 15.00
CA GLN A 362 -26.92 -16.09 15.64
C GLN A 362 -27.05 -16.02 17.16
N THR A 363 -26.67 -14.89 17.75
CA THR A 363 -26.90 -14.58 19.16
C THR A 363 -28.40 -14.62 19.51
N GLN A 364 -29.27 -14.00 18.71
CA GLN A 364 -30.71 -13.95 18.98
C GLN A 364 -31.38 -15.33 18.96
N ILE A 365 -30.86 -16.26 18.15
CA ILE A 365 -31.37 -17.63 18.07
C ILE A 365 -30.61 -18.63 18.95
N GLY A 366 -29.70 -18.15 19.81
CA GLY A 366 -28.97 -18.97 20.79
C GLY A 366 -27.81 -19.79 20.25
N LEU A 367 -27.34 -19.53 19.03
CA LEU A 367 -26.17 -20.17 18.42
C LEU A 367 -24.88 -19.46 18.84
N ILE A 368 -24.46 -19.69 20.09
CA ILE A 368 -23.38 -18.92 20.76
C ILE A 368 -22.03 -19.13 20.07
N ASP A 369 -21.67 -20.37 19.77
CA ASP A 369 -20.38 -20.70 19.17
C ASP A 369 -20.26 -20.12 17.75
N GLU A 370 -21.30 -20.29 16.94
CA GLU A 370 -21.35 -19.75 15.59
C GLU A 370 -21.35 -18.22 15.59
N SER A 371 -22.05 -17.60 16.56
CA SER A 371 -22.03 -16.15 16.75
C SER A 371 -20.61 -15.65 17.06
N MET A 372 -19.88 -16.32 17.94
CA MET A 372 -18.51 -15.94 18.27
C MET A 372 -17.58 -16.06 17.07
N GLU A 373 -17.73 -17.11 16.25
CA GLU A 373 -16.94 -17.23 15.01
C GLU A 373 -17.24 -16.09 14.03
N SER A 374 -18.51 -15.74 13.87
CA SER A 374 -18.91 -14.60 13.04
C SER A 374 -18.33 -13.28 13.56
N TYR A 375 -18.33 -13.03 14.87
CA TYR A 375 -17.66 -11.85 15.43
C TYR A 375 -16.15 -11.84 15.15
N VAL A 376 -15.46 -12.98 15.28
CA VAL A 376 -14.03 -13.07 14.93
C VAL A 376 -13.80 -12.75 13.45
N ASN A 377 -14.65 -13.23 12.55
CA ASN A 377 -14.56 -12.91 11.11
C ASN A 377 -14.81 -11.42 10.83
N SER A 378 -15.73 -10.80 11.56
CA SER A 378 -15.94 -9.35 11.53
C SER A 378 -14.66 -8.59 11.92
N LEU A 379 -14.06 -8.94 13.06
CA LEU A 379 -12.81 -8.34 13.53
C LEU A 379 -11.63 -8.55 12.57
N ARG A 380 -11.54 -9.72 11.91
CA ARG A 380 -10.52 -9.97 10.88
C ARG A 380 -10.71 -9.06 9.68
N ALA A 381 -11.94 -8.84 9.24
CA ALA A 381 -12.25 -7.96 8.12
C ALA A 381 -11.90 -6.49 8.45
N TYR A 382 -12.28 -6.01 9.63
CA TYR A 382 -11.90 -4.67 10.09
C TYR A 382 -10.39 -4.53 10.31
N GLY A 383 -9.74 -5.55 10.86
CA GLY A 383 -8.29 -5.58 11.05
C GLY A 383 -7.49 -5.56 9.75
N ALA A 384 -8.05 -6.06 8.65
CA ALA A 384 -7.41 -5.99 7.33
C ALA A 384 -7.21 -4.55 6.82
N ILE A 385 -8.00 -3.61 7.32
CA ILE A 385 -8.00 -2.19 6.93
C ILE A 385 -7.71 -1.26 8.11
N ASN A 386 -7.27 -1.81 9.25
CA ASN A 386 -7.02 -1.08 10.48
C ASN A 386 -8.20 -0.21 10.99
N ALA A 387 -9.44 -0.68 10.80
CA ALA A 387 -10.66 0.03 11.19
C ALA A 387 -10.89 -0.03 12.72
N GLN A 388 -10.18 0.82 13.47
CA GLN A 388 -10.08 0.77 14.92
C GLN A 388 -11.42 1.00 15.64
N GLU A 389 -12.24 1.94 15.16
CA GLU A 389 -13.55 2.23 15.77
C GLU A 389 -14.48 1.01 15.69
N GLU A 390 -14.52 0.36 14.53
CA GLU A 390 -15.33 -0.83 14.26
C GLU A 390 -14.83 -2.04 15.04
N ILE A 391 -13.51 -2.19 15.19
CA ILE A 391 -12.90 -3.20 16.06
C ILE A 391 -13.37 -2.98 17.50
N ILE A 392 -13.27 -1.76 18.03
CA ILE A 392 -13.67 -1.43 19.39
C ILE A 392 -15.17 -1.68 19.58
N SER A 393 -16.01 -1.22 18.64
CA SER A 393 -17.47 -1.45 18.68
C SER A 393 -17.79 -2.94 18.69
N CYS A 394 -17.18 -3.72 17.80
CA CYS A 394 -17.42 -5.16 17.70
C CYS A 394 -16.95 -5.90 18.97
N MET A 395 -15.81 -5.51 19.57
CA MET A 395 -15.35 -6.05 20.85
C MET A 395 -16.32 -5.71 21.99
N ASN A 396 -16.83 -4.48 22.03
CA ASN A 396 -17.82 -4.07 23.03
C ASN A 396 -19.12 -4.87 22.91
N GLU A 397 -19.57 -5.17 21.69
CA GLU A 397 -20.73 -6.03 21.44
C GLU A 397 -20.51 -7.45 21.98
N ILE A 398 -19.34 -8.06 21.69
CA ILE A 398 -18.95 -9.37 22.23
C ILE A 398 -19.02 -9.37 23.77
N PHE A 399 -18.33 -8.43 24.42
CA PHE A 399 -18.24 -8.39 25.87
C PHE A 399 -19.59 -8.09 26.53
N SER A 400 -20.37 -7.18 25.96
CA SER A 400 -21.72 -6.87 26.45
C SER A 400 -22.63 -8.08 26.37
N PHE A 401 -22.56 -8.84 25.28
CA PHE A 401 -23.32 -10.07 25.10
C PHE A 401 -22.93 -11.14 26.13
N LEU A 402 -21.64 -11.42 26.30
CA LEU A 402 -21.16 -12.42 27.25
C LEU A 402 -21.52 -12.05 28.69
N ALA A 403 -21.32 -10.79 29.07
CA ALA A 403 -21.64 -10.29 30.40
C ALA A 403 -23.14 -10.34 30.70
N LYS A 404 -23.99 -9.89 29.77
CA LYS A 404 -25.45 -9.88 29.93
C LYS A 404 -26.03 -11.29 30.12
N ASN A 405 -25.42 -12.29 29.50
CA ASN A 405 -25.91 -13.67 29.53
C ASN A 405 -25.13 -14.57 30.51
N SER A 406 -24.19 -13.99 31.28
CA SER A 406 -23.31 -14.73 32.20
C SER A 406 -22.57 -15.91 31.53
N ILE A 407 -22.19 -15.74 30.26
CA ILE A 407 -21.51 -16.77 29.48
C ILE A 407 -20.00 -16.62 29.69
N SER A 408 -19.35 -17.70 30.11
CA SER A 408 -17.89 -17.80 30.15
C SER A 408 -17.31 -17.85 28.74
N MET A 409 -16.27 -17.08 28.46
CA MET A 409 -15.56 -17.16 27.19
C MET A 409 -14.67 -18.41 27.14
N ASP A 410 -14.87 -19.26 26.12
CA ASP A 410 -13.98 -20.38 25.84
C ASP A 410 -12.58 -19.87 25.45
N LEU A 411 -11.54 -20.53 25.97
CA LEU A 411 -10.14 -20.26 25.67
C LEU A 411 -9.86 -20.23 24.16
N LYS A 412 -10.56 -21.05 23.35
CA LYS A 412 -10.39 -21.04 21.89
C LYS A 412 -10.68 -19.66 21.28
N TYR A 413 -11.65 -18.92 21.83
CA TYR A 413 -11.97 -17.57 21.37
C TYR A 413 -11.01 -16.53 21.93
N VAL A 414 -10.53 -16.70 23.16
CA VAL A 414 -9.46 -15.84 23.71
C VAL A 414 -8.22 -15.89 22.82
N VAL A 415 -7.82 -17.09 22.38
CA VAL A 415 -6.69 -17.27 21.45
C VAL A 415 -6.96 -16.56 20.12
N LYS A 416 -8.11 -16.80 19.49
CA LYS A 416 -8.47 -16.14 18.21
C LYS A 416 -8.52 -14.62 18.31
N LEU A 417 -9.08 -14.07 19.39
CA LEU A 417 -9.12 -12.62 19.64
C LEU A 417 -7.70 -12.07 19.83
N ASN A 418 -6.84 -12.80 20.54
CA ASN A 418 -5.44 -12.42 20.72
C ASN A 418 -4.66 -12.48 19.41
N GLU A 419 -4.92 -13.43 18.52
CA GLU A 419 -4.32 -13.49 17.18
C GLU A 419 -4.72 -12.27 16.34
N VAL A 420 -6.00 -11.91 16.33
CA VAL A 420 -6.48 -10.72 15.63
C VAL A 420 -5.78 -9.47 16.18
N HIS A 421 -5.74 -9.31 17.50
CA HIS A 421 -5.10 -8.18 18.17
C HIS A 421 -3.58 -8.12 17.94
N SER A 422 -2.89 -9.27 17.98
CA SER A 422 -1.44 -9.35 17.79
C SER A 422 -1.05 -9.02 16.35
N ASN A 423 -1.82 -9.49 15.37
CA ASN A 423 -1.61 -9.15 13.97
C ASN A 423 -1.79 -7.64 13.70
N ILE A 424 -2.70 -6.98 14.43
CA ILE A 424 -2.88 -5.52 14.37
C ILE A 424 -1.68 -4.82 15.04
N ARG A 425 -1.32 -5.19 16.27
CA ARG A 425 -0.28 -4.50 17.07
C ARG A 425 1.17 -4.72 16.62
N ILE A 426 1.56 -5.93 16.23
CA ILE A 426 2.95 -6.24 15.88
C ILE A 426 3.34 -5.51 14.58
N ILE A 427 2.40 -5.45 13.64
CA ILE A 427 2.62 -4.78 12.35
C ILE A 427 2.66 -3.27 12.55
N ASP A 428 1.74 -2.68 13.32
CA ASP A 428 1.74 -1.24 13.60
C ASP A 428 2.98 -0.79 14.40
N GLY A 429 3.40 -1.60 15.39
CA GLY A 429 4.60 -1.32 16.19
C GLY A 429 5.91 -1.39 15.39
N LEU A 430 6.05 -2.40 14.52
CA LEU A 430 7.22 -2.55 13.66
C LEU A 430 7.24 -1.51 12.54
N LYS A 431 6.09 -1.19 11.92
CA LYS A 431 5.97 -0.16 10.89
C LYS A 431 6.26 1.24 11.44
N LYS A 432 5.72 1.59 12.61
CA LYS A 432 5.98 2.89 13.25
C LYS A 432 7.46 3.04 13.60
N LYS A 433 8.06 2.02 14.22
CA LYS A 433 9.50 2.01 14.48
C LYS A 433 10.31 2.14 13.20
N LEU A 434 9.94 1.45 12.13
CA LEU A 434 10.64 1.55 10.84
C LEU A 434 10.54 2.96 10.26
N HIS A 435 9.34 3.54 10.25
CA HIS A 435 9.09 4.89 9.74
C HIS A 435 9.88 5.95 10.51
N ASP A 436 9.85 5.90 11.84
CA ASP A 436 10.58 6.84 12.71
C ASP A 436 12.10 6.71 12.52
N LEU A 437 12.59 5.47 12.37
CA LEU A 437 14.01 5.17 12.17
C LEU A 437 14.50 5.59 10.78
N VAL A 438 13.69 5.41 9.74
CA VAL A 438 13.94 5.90 8.37
C VAL A 438 13.98 7.43 8.34
N LYS A 439 13.05 8.10 9.01
CA LYS A 439 13.03 9.57 9.10
C LYS A 439 14.26 10.11 9.82
N GLN A 440 14.75 9.43 10.86
CA GLN A 440 15.91 9.88 11.64
C GLN A 440 17.25 9.56 11.00
N LYS A 441 17.39 8.37 10.40
CA LYS A 441 18.70 7.82 10.03
C LYS A 441 18.86 7.53 8.55
N GLY A 442 17.81 7.70 7.77
CA GLY A 442 17.78 7.36 6.35
C GLY A 442 17.76 5.84 6.12
N PHE A 443 17.43 5.45 4.88
CA PHE A 443 17.26 4.04 4.49
C PHE A 443 18.54 3.19 4.56
N GLY A 444 19.71 3.82 4.60
CA GLY A 444 21.02 3.14 4.60
C GLY A 444 21.50 2.70 5.99
N ASP A 445 20.78 3.05 7.06
CA ASP A 445 21.20 2.67 8.41
C ASP A 445 20.96 1.16 8.66
N PRO A 446 21.96 0.41 9.18
CA PRO A 446 21.82 -1.03 9.42
C PRO A 446 20.62 -1.41 10.29
N SER A 447 20.22 -0.55 11.23
CA SER A 447 19.07 -0.78 12.10
C SER A 447 17.72 -0.58 11.38
N VAL A 448 17.68 0.22 10.31
CA VAL A 448 16.52 0.34 9.41
C VAL A 448 16.36 -0.91 8.55
N VAL A 449 17.47 -1.42 8.01
CA VAL A 449 17.48 -2.63 7.17
C VAL A 449 17.06 -3.87 7.98
N GLU A 450 17.59 -4.03 9.19
CA GLU A 450 17.25 -5.15 10.07
C GLU A 450 15.77 -5.14 10.46
N LEU A 451 15.22 -3.97 10.80
CA LEU A 451 13.83 -3.84 11.20
C LEU A 451 12.86 -4.04 10.01
N SER A 452 13.26 -3.64 8.80
CA SER A 452 12.52 -3.93 7.55
C SER A 452 12.44 -5.43 7.30
N GLN A 453 13.56 -6.15 7.41
CA GLN A 453 13.61 -7.61 7.22
C GLN A 453 12.75 -8.36 8.25
N GLN A 454 12.71 -7.88 9.50
CA GLN A 454 11.85 -8.44 10.55
C GLN A 454 10.37 -8.24 10.22
N LEU A 455 9.99 -7.07 9.70
CA LEU A 455 8.62 -6.78 9.27
C LEU A 455 8.21 -7.68 8.09
N ASP A 456 9.07 -7.86 7.10
CA ASP A 456 8.83 -8.73 5.94
C ASP A 456 8.62 -10.19 6.34
N ASN A 457 9.45 -10.71 7.26
CA ASN A 457 9.31 -12.06 7.78
C ASN A 457 7.96 -12.27 8.49
N TYR A 458 7.51 -11.28 9.27
CA TYR A 458 6.21 -11.33 9.93
C TYR A 458 5.04 -11.28 8.93
N ILE A 459 5.14 -10.46 7.88
CA ILE A 459 4.12 -10.37 6.83
C ILE A 459 4.00 -11.70 6.07
N VAL A 460 5.13 -12.34 5.73
CA VAL A 460 5.16 -13.65 5.06
C VAL A 460 4.58 -14.75 5.97
N LEU A 461 4.88 -14.73 7.28
CA LEU A 461 4.29 -15.64 8.25
C LEU A 461 2.76 -15.47 8.38
N ALA A 462 2.28 -14.23 8.43
CA ALA A 462 0.84 -13.93 8.50
C ALA A 462 0.08 -14.34 7.23
N GLN A 463 0.73 -14.36 6.07
CA GLN A 463 0.15 -14.81 4.80
C GLN A 463 0.07 -16.34 4.68
N ARG A 464 0.93 -17.09 5.37
CA ARG A 464 0.93 -18.57 5.38
C ARG A 464 -0.11 -19.21 6.30
N ILE A 465 -0.82 -18.39 7.10
CA ILE A 465 -1.85 -18.83 8.05
C ILE A 465 -3.28 -18.62 7.47
N LYS A 466 -3.40 -18.09 6.24
CA LYS A 466 -4.60 -18.20 5.41
C LYS A 466 -4.62 -19.55 4.69
#